data_AF-A0A1W1DXK1-F1
#
_entry.id   AF-A0A1W1DXK1-F1
#
_cell.length_a   1.000
_cell.length_b   1.000
_cell.length_c   1.000
_cell.angle_alpha   90.00
_cell.angle_beta   90.00
_cell.angle_gamma   90.00
#
_symmetry.space_group_name_H-M   'P 1'
#
loop_
_entity.id
_entity.type
_entity.pdbx_description
1 polymer ?
#
loop_
_entity_poly.entity_id
_entity_poly.type
_entity_poly.pdbx_seq_one_letter_code
_entity_poly.pdbx_strand_id
1 'polypeptide(L)'
;MSEEQKVTINITAPSKNLEVLRKHFSHCFEKGGEFNVEKFKQALSEGEIDFYKESYGMDWLGKSYARLLACDEATTLLKAEEDFNQKEENKETQNLLIKGDNLEVLKHLSNAYYEKVKMIYIDPPYNTGGDGFVYQDDRKFGVKELQQLAGVEEDKAERILKFTQSNCNSHSAWWVGV
;
A
#
# COMPACT_ATOMS: atom_id res chain seq x y z
N MET A 1 11.59 -10.64 -40.89
CA MET A 1 12.51 -10.84 -39.75
C MET A 1 11.75 -10.39 -38.52
N SER A 2 11.18 -11.33 -37.77
CA SER A 2 10.39 -11.09 -36.58
C SER A 2 11.31 -10.70 -35.43
N GLU A 3 11.20 -9.46 -34.96
CA GLU A 3 11.87 -9.03 -33.75
C GLU A 3 11.21 -9.73 -32.55
N GLU A 4 11.97 -10.61 -31.89
CA GLU A 4 11.56 -11.22 -30.62
C GLU A 4 11.45 -10.12 -29.56
N GLN A 5 10.21 -9.74 -29.25
CA GLN A 5 9.91 -8.90 -28.09
C GLN A 5 10.25 -9.71 -26.83
N LYS A 6 11.35 -9.32 -26.16
CA LYS A 6 11.66 -9.79 -24.81
C LYS A 6 10.63 -9.21 -23.85
N VAL A 7 9.60 -10.00 -23.54
CA VAL A 7 8.59 -9.65 -22.53
C VAL A 7 9.28 -9.69 -21.16
N THR A 8 9.52 -8.52 -20.56
CA THR A 8 9.91 -8.41 -19.14
C THR A 8 8.69 -8.62 -18.27
N ILE A 9 8.49 -9.86 -17.83
CA ILE A 9 7.30 -10.35 -17.09
C ILE A 9 7.31 -10.01 -15.58
N ASN A 10 8.27 -9.21 -15.10
CA ASN A 10 8.48 -9.01 -13.65
C ASN A 10 8.83 -7.55 -13.32
N ILE A 11 7.85 -6.65 -13.41
CA ILE A 11 7.96 -5.33 -12.78
C ILE A 11 6.78 -5.19 -11.82
N THR A 12 7.04 -5.49 -10.55
CA THR A 12 6.12 -5.28 -9.44
C THR A 12 6.45 -3.94 -8.76
N ALA A 13 5.43 -3.33 -8.13
CA ALA A 13 5.58 -2.14 -7.28
C ALA A 13 6.84 -2.23 -6.42
N PRO A 14 7.62 -1.15 -6.24
CA PRO A 14 8.83 -1.16 -5.42
C PRO A 14 8.47 -1.50 -3.97
N SER A 15 8.45 -2.80 -3.67
CA SER A 15 8.22 -3.28 -2.33
C SER A 15 9.57 -3.34 -1.63
N LYS A 16 9.69 -2.65 -0.49
CA LYS A 16 10.85 -2.76 0.42
C LYS A 16 11.11 -4.22 0.84
N ASN A 17 10.15 -5.12 0.64
CA ASN A 17 10.26 -6.55 0.91
C ASN A 17 11.39 -7.21 0.13
N LEU A 18 11.58 -6.87 -1.16
CA LEU A 18 12.68 -7.42 -1.96
C LEU A 18 14.04 -6.97 -1.42
N GLU A 19 14.14 -5.72 -0.97
CA GLU A 19 15.36 -5.19 -0.37
C GLU A 19 15.65 -5.84 0.99
N VAL A 20 14.63 -6.04 1.82
CA VAL A 20 14.73 -6.77 3.10
C VAL A 20 15.17 -8.21 2.86
N LEU A 21 14.56 -8.91 1.89
CA LEU A 21 14.94 -10.27 1.52
C LEU A 21 16.39 -10.33 1.03
N ARG A 22 16.83 -9.39 0.19
CA ARG A 22 18.23 -9.33 -0.24
C ARG A 22 19.19 -9.05 0.91
N LYS A 23 18.80 -8.19 1.86
CA LYS A 23 19.64 -7.81 3.00
C LYS A 23 19.81 -8.96 4.00
N HIS A 24 18.73 -9.69 4.31
CA HIS A 24 18.73 -10.71 5.36
C HIS A 24 18.88 -12.15 4.82
N PHE A 25 18.46 -12.41 3.58
CA PHE A 25 18.47 -13.73 2.93
C PHE A 25 19.23 -13.70 1.60
N SER A 26 20.38 -13.04 1.55
CA SER A 26 21.20 -12.90 0.34
C SER A 26 21.60 -14.25 -0.29
N HIS A 27 21.78 -15.30 0.52
CA HIS A 27 22.10 -16.66 0.08
C HIS A 27 20.97 -17.36 -0.70
N CYS A 28 19.74 -16.84 -0.64
CA CYS A 28 18.60 -17.34 -1.40
C CYS A 28 18.55 -16.78 -2.83
N PHE A 29 19.42 -15.84 -3.20
CA PHE A 29 19.49 -15.29 -4.55
C PHE A 29 20.61 -15.94 -5.36
N GLU A 30 20.33 -16.31 -6.60
CA GLU A 30 21.32 -16.86 -7.51
C GLU A 30 22.12 -15.75 -8.21
N LYS A 31 23.22 -16.12 -8.90
CA LYS A 31 24.11 -15.16 -9.57
C LYS A 31 23.39 -14.29 -10.62
N GLY A 32 22.24 -14.75 -11.14
CA GLY A 32 21.39 -14.01 -12.07
C GLY A 32 20.34 -13.10 -11.41
N GLY A 33 20.27 -13.05 -10.07
CA GLY A 33 19.30 -12.24 -9.34
C GLY A 33 17.93 -12.88 -9.15
N GLU A 34 17.74 -14.12 -9.60
CA GLU A 34 16.53 -14.92 -9.38
C GLU A 34 16.47 -15.42 -7.92
N PHE A 35 15.27 -15.41 -7.35
CA PHE A 35 15.02 -15.84 -5.97
C PHE A 35 14.68 -17.33 -5.91
N ASN A 36 15.52 -18.10 -5.20
CA ASN A 36 15.35 -19.53 -5.03
C ASN A 36 14.46 -19.85 -3.82
N VAL A 37 13.20 -20.15 -4.08
CA VAL A 37 12.17 -20.45 -3.05
C VAL A 37 12.52 -21.70 -2.24
N GLU A 38 13.20 -22.69 -2.83
CA GLU A 38 13.56 -23.92 -2.12
C GLU A 38 14.65 -23.67 -1.08
N LYS A 39 15.67 -22.89 -1.43
CA LYS A 39 16.70 -22.45 -0.46
C LYS A 39 16.10 -21.61 0.65
N PHE A 40 15.14 -20.75 0.33
CA PHE A 40 14.43 -19.96 1.33
C PHE A 40 13.62 -20.83 2.30
N LYS A 41 12.91 -21.85 1.78
CA LYS A 41 12.23 -22.83 2.62
C LYS A 41 13.22 -23.57 3.52
N GLN A 42 14.36 -24.04 2.98
CA GLN A 42 15.40 -24.71 3.76
C GLN A 42 15.98 -23.83 4.87
N ALA A 43 16.24 -22.55 4.60
CA ALA A 43 16.72 -21.59 5.59
C ALA A 43 15.70 -21.33 6.72
N LEU A 44 14.41 -21.38 6.41
CA LEU A 44 13.34 -21.26 7.41
C LEU A 44 13.11 -22.56 8.19
N SER A 45 13.32 -23.72 7.57
CA SER A 45 13.13 -25.03 8.22
C SER A 45 14.10 -25.31 9.38
N GLU A 46 15.20 -24.55 9.52
CA GLU A 46 16.10 -24.66 10.68
C GLU A 46 15.47 -24.14 11.98
N GLY A 47 14.47 -23.25 11.89
CA GLY A 47 13.64 -22.85 13.02
C GLY A 47 12.25 -23.43 12.82
N GLU A 48 11.90 -24.51 13.52
CA GLU A 48 10.59 -25.19 13.59
C GLU A 48 9.37 -24.37 13.06
N ILE A 49 9.19 -24.30 11.74
CA ILE A 49 8.07 -23.60 11.09
C ILE A 49 7.26 -24.62 10.29
N ASP A 50 5.98 -24.74 10.64
CA ASP A 50 5.02 -25.56 9.89
C ASP A 50 4.57 -24.82 8.61
N PHE A 51 4.78 -25.46 7.45
CA PHE A 51 4.30 -24.96 6.17
C PHE A 51 2.88 -25.43 5.90
N TYR A 52 1.91 -24.53 6.01
CA TYR A 52 0.53 -24.81 5.63
C TYR A 52 0.39 -24.91 4.09
N LYS A 53 -0.31 -25.96 3.62
CA LYS A 53 -0.58 -26.18 2.18
C LYS A 53 -1.80 -25.42 1.67
N GLU A 54 -2.68 -25.01 2.57
CA GLU A 54 -3.88 -24.24 2.22
C GLU A 54 -3.61 -22.76 2.46
N SER A 55 -3.68 -21.96 1.38
CA SER A 55 -3.63 -20.51 1.45
C SER A 55 -5.03 -19.96 1.21
N TYR A 56 -5.69 -19.47 2.25
CA TYR A 56 -6.89 -18.67 2.10
C TYR A 56 -6.50 -17.22 1.87
N GLY A 57 -6.92 -16.65 0.74
CA GLY A 57 -6.66 -15.26 0.40
C GLY A 57 -7.90 -14.64 -0.24
N MET A 58 -8.27 -13.46 0.24
CA MET A 58 -9.32 -12.67 -0.41
C MET A 58 -8.70 -11.87 -1.56
N ASP A 59 -9.24 -12.02 -2.77
CA ASP A 59 -8.87 -11.17 -3.92
C ASP A 59 -10.03 -10.25 -4.28
N TRP A 60 -9.71 -9.01 -4.64
CA TRP A 60 -10.70 -8.00 -5.01
C TRP A 60 -10.15 -7.02 -6.03
N LEU A 61 -11.06 -6.40 -6.79
CA LEU A 61 -10.70 -5.39 -7.77
C LEU A 61 -10.13 -4.17 -7.05
N GLY A 62 -8.92 -3.73 -7.43
CA GLY A 62 -8.23 -2.62 -6.79
C GLY A 62 -7.27 -3.00 -5.66
N LYS A 63 -7.12 -4.29 -5.32
CA LYS A 63 -6.14 -4.73 -4.29
C LYS A 63 -4.69 -4.28 -4.59
N SER A 64 -4.24 -4.44 -5.83
CA SER A 64 -2.90 -3.98 -6.25
C SER A 64 -2.79 -2.46 -6.21
N TYR A 65 -3.90 -1.75 -6.47
CA TYR A 65 -3.98 -0.29 -6.38
C TYR A 65 -3.86 0.19 -4.93
N ALA A 66 -4.65 -0.37 -4.01
CA ALA A 66 -4.55 -0.05 -2.58
C ALA A 66 -3.15 -0.30 -2.02
N ARG A 67 -2.48 -1.38 -2.44
CA ARG A 67 -1.07 -1.64 -2.09
C ARG A 67 -0.13 -0.56 -2.62
N LEU A 68 -0.32 -0.13 -3.86
CA LEU A 68 0.46 0.96 -4.44
C LEU A 68 0.28 2.24 -3.62
N LEU A 69 -0.97 2.62 -3.31
CA LEU A 69 -1.27 3.83 -2.53
C LEU A 69 -0.59 3.84 -1.16
N ALA A 70 -0.55 2.69 -0.48
CA ALA A 70 0.06 2.53 0.83
C ALA A 70 1.60 2.54 0.81
N CYS A 71 2.21 2.12 -0.30
CA CYS A 71 3.67 2.12 -0.46
C CYS A 71 4.22 3.40 -1.08
N ASP A 72 3.37 4.17 -1.75
CA ASP A 72 3.72 5.44 -2.37
C ASP A 72 4.13 6.48 -1.32
N GLU A 73 5.02 7.39 -1.71
CA GLU A 73 5.50 8.44 -0.82
C GLU A 73 4.39 9.46 -0.51
N ALA A 74 4.60 10.28 0.52
CA ALA A 74 3.67 11.37 0.81
C ALA A 74 3.86 12.48 -0.24
N THR A 75 2.77 12.94 -0.85
CA THR A 75 2.81 14.00 -1.88
C THR A 75 2.58 15.40 -1.30
N THR A 76 2.23 15.46 -0.03
CA THR A 76 1.82 16.65 0.71
C THR A 76 2.89 17.15 1.68
N LEU A 77 2.72 18.35 2.24
CA LEU A 77 3.58 18.91 3.29
C LEU A 77 2.78 19.17 4.57
N LEU A 78 3.43 19.05 5.72
CA LEU A 78 2.87 19.44 7.01
C LEU A 78 3.16 20.92 7.30
N LYS A 79 2.14 21.66 7.73
CA LYS A 79 2.24 23.04 8.20
C LYS A 79 1.66 23.13 9.62
N ALA A 80 2.38 23.79 10.52
CA ALA A 80 1.88 24.08 11.86
C ALA A 80 0.88 25.24 11.85
N GLU A 81 -0.16 25.14 12.69
CA GLU A 81 -1.10 26.23 12.94
C GLU A 81 -0.59 27.07 14.11
N GLU A 82 0.23 28.08 13.81
CA GLU A 82 0.95 28.85 14.82
C GLU A 82 0.02 29.55 15.82
N ASP A 83 -1.05 30.19 15.33
CA ASP A 83 -2.01 30.93 16.17
C ASP A 83 -2.71 30.01 17.19
N PHE A 84 -3.03 28.78 16.80
CA PHE A 84 -3.65 27.80 17.70
C PHE A 84 -2.62 27.21 18.68
N ASN A 85 -1.42 26.91 18.20
CA ASN A 85 -0.37 26.26 18.98
C ASN A 85 0.26 27.20 20.02
N GLN A 86 0.28 28.50 19.76
CA GLN A 86 0.87 29.50 20.67
C GLN A 86 -0.04 29.90 21.84
N LYS A 87 -1.28 29.40 21.91
CA LYS A 87 -2.16 29.63 23.07
C LYS A 87 -1.57 28.99 24.32
N GLU A 88 -1.66 29.65 25.48
CA GLU A 88 -1.08 29.14 26.73
C GLU A 88 -1.52 27.71 27.08
N GLU A 89 -2.79 27.37 26.80
CA GLU A 89 -3.31 26.00 27.01
C GLU A 89 -2.66 24.92 26.12
N ASN A 90 -2.07 25.31 24.99
CA ASN A 90 -1.58 24.40 23.96
C ASN A 90 -0.04 24.36 23.87
N LYS A 91 0.68 25.31 24.47
CA LYS A 91 2.15 25.43 24.31
C LYS A 91 2.93 24.18 24.72
N GLU A 92 2.49 23.51 25.78
CA GLU A 92 3.19 22.35 26.36
C GLU A 92 2.43 21.02 26.17
N THR A 93 1.32 21.04 25.43
CA THR A 93 0.51 19.84 25.21
C THR A 93 1.31 18.75 24.47
N GLN A 94 1.10 17.50 24.86
CA GLN A 94 1.64 16.33 24.14
C GLN A 94 0.61 15.75 23.16
N ASN A 95 -0.59 16.33 23.09
CA ASN A 95 -1.67 15.87 22.23
C ASN A 95 -1.61 16.56 20.86
N LEU A 96 -1.84 15.81 19.79
CA LEU A 96 -1.81 16.32 18.42
C LEU A 96 -3.18 16.18 17.76
N LEU A 97 -3.62 17.24 17.09
CA LEU A 97 -4.74 17.21 16.15
C LEU A 97 -4.19 17.58 14.77
N ILE A 98 -4.37 16.69 13.80
CA ILE A 98 -3.89 16.88 12.44
C ILE A 98 -5.08 16.88 11.49
N LYS A 99 -5.15 17.88 10.61
CA LYS A 99 -6.20 18.02 9.61
C LYS A 99 -5.66 17.64 8.23
N GLY A 100 -6.31 16.71 7.56
CA GLY A 100 -5.96 16.27 6.21
C GLY A 100 -6.58 14.93 5.86
N ASP A 101 -6.23 14.41 4.68
CA ASP A 101 -6.45 13.00 4.34
C ASP A 101 -5.66 12.11 5.30
N ASN A 102 -6.33 11.12 5.90
CA ASN A 102 -5.74 10.23 6.88
C ASN A 102 -4.58 9.41 6.31
N LEU A 103 -4.66 8.97 5.05
CA LEU A 103 -3.60 8.18 4.42
C LEU A 103 -2.31 9.00 4.30
N GLU A 104 -2.39 10.22 3.82
CA GLU A 104 -1.25 11.12 3.69
C GLU A 104 -0.68 11.53 5.05
N VAL A 105 -1.54 11.80 6.03
CA VAL A 105 -1.11 12.08 7.41
C VAL A 105 -0.35 10.89 8.00
N LEU A 106 -0.87 9.66 7.85
CA LEU A 106 -0.21 8.45 8.37
C LEU A 106 1.14 8.20 7.70
N LYS A 107 1.28 8.48 6.39
CA LYS A 107 2.57 8.41 5.71
C LYS A 107 3.60 9.36 6.34
N HIS A 108 3.24 10.61 6.61
CA HIS A 108 4.13 11.55 7.31
C HIS A 108 4.50 11.08 8.71
N LEU A 109 3.53 10.58 9.46
CA LEU A 109 3.75 10.08 10.82
C LEU A 109 4.61 8.82 10.86
N SER A 110 4.59 8.00 9.80
CA SER A 110 5.32 6.73 9.75
C SER A 110 6.81 6.90 10.05
N ASN A 111 7.46 7.97 9.58
CA ASN A 111 8.89 8.20 9.80
C ASN A 111 9.25 8.45 11.28
N ALA A 112 8.38 9.11 12.04
CA ALA A 112 8.67 9.51 13.42
C ALA A 112 8.00 8.60 14.47
N TYR A 113 6.87 7.98 14.13
CA TYR A 113 6.00 7.24 15.06
C TYR A 113 5.90 5.74 14.75
N TYR A 114 6.74 5.21 13.85
CA TYR A 114 6.82 3.77 13.57
C TYR A 114 6.96 2.97 14.87
N GLU A 115 6.07 1.99 15.07
CA GLU A 115 6.02 1.10 16.25
C GLU A 115 5.88 1.83 17.61
N LYS A 116 5.48 3.10 17.65
CA LYS A 116 5.31 3.87 18.90
C LYS A 116 3.86 3.94 19.40
N VAL A 117 2.88 3.55 18.58
CA VAL A 117 1.45 3.66 18.91
C VAL A 117 0.97 2.42 19.65
N LYS A 118 0.47 2.61 20.88
CA LYS A 118 -0.02 1.51 21.72
C LYS A 118 -1.43 1.03 21.38
N MET A 119 -2.32 1.94 20.99
CA MET A 119 -3.72 1.65 20.71
C MET A 119 -4.21 2.57 19.60
N ILE A 120 -4.98 2.00 18.68
CA ILE A 120 -5.65 2.71 17.59
C ILE A 120 -7.15 2.46 17.75
N TYR A 121 -7.93 3.54 17.75
CA TYR A 121 -9.39 3.50 17.69
C TYR A 121 -9.84 4.28 16.47
N ILE A 122 -10.61 3.64 15.60
CA ILE A 122 -11.15 4.22 14.36
C ILE A 122 -12.62 3.88 14.22
N ASP A 123 -13.37 4.82 13.67
CA ASP A 123 -14.79 4.67 13.32
C ASP A 123 -14.98 4.99 11.83
N PRO A 124 -14.59 4.07 10.92
CA PRO A 124 -14.70 4.29 9.48
C PRO A 124 -16.16 4.25 9.02
N PRO A 125 -16.49 4.76 7.82
CA PRO A 125 -17.83 4.61 7.25
C PRO A 125 -18.22 3.13 7.14
N TYR A 126 -19.45 2.76 7.48
CA TYR A 126 -19.86 1.35 7.57
C TYR A 126 -20.35 0.73 6.24
N ASN A 127 -20.49 1.56 5.20
CA ASN A 127 -21.03 1.20 3.89
C ASN A 127 -22.40 0.51 3.98
N THR A 128 -23.31 1.11 4.76
CA THR A 128 -24.68 0.59 4.97
C THR A 128 -25.64 0.93 3.84
N GLY A 129 -25.18 1.70 2.84
CA GLY A 129 -25.97 2.17 1.71
C GLY A 129 -26.80 3.44 2.00
N GLY A 130 -27.04 3.74 3.28
CA GLY A 130 -27.69 4.98 3.73
C GLY A 130 -26.72 6.06 4.23
N ASP A 131 -25.44 5.71 4.39
CA ASP A 131 -24.37 6.59 4.91
C ASP A 131 -23.69 7.45 3.84
N GLY A 132 -24.09 7.30 2.58
CA GLY A 132 -23.57 8.10 1.46
C GLY A 132 -22.11 7.80 1.11
N PHE A 133 -21.54 6.68 1.58
CA PHE A 133 -20.18 6.31 1.25
C PHE A 133 -20.03 6.11 -0.26
N VAL A 134 -19.06 6.81 -0.84
CA VAL A 134 -18.64 6.70 -2.24
C VAL A 134 -17.13 6.82 -2.27
N TYR A 135 -16.46 5.87 -2.92
CA TYR A 135 -15.03 5.99 -3.12
C TYR A 135 -14.72 7.16 -4.05
N GLN A 136 -13.88 8.08 -3.57
CA GLN A 136 -13.36 9.21 -4.33
C GLN A 136 -11.88 9.39 -4.02
N ASP A 137 -11.06 9.37 -5.05
CA ASP A 137 -9.62 9.59 -4.99
C ASP A 137 -9.28 10.69 -6.01
N ASP A 138 -8.39 11.61 -5.64
CA ASP A 138 -7.95 12.72 -6.48
C ASP A 138 -6.79 12.32 -7.41
N ARG A 139 -6.20 11.15 -7.18
CA ARG A 139 -5.10 10.64 -8.00
C ARG A 139 -5.55 10.27 -9.40
N LYS A 140 -4.77 10.73 -10.38
CA LYS A 140 -4.99 10.46 -11.80
C LYS A 140 -3.80 9.71 -12.36
N PHE A 141 -3.90 8.39 -12.38
CA PHE A 141 -2.92 7.54 -13.05
C PHE A 141 -3.35 7.28 -14.50
N GLY A 142 -2.37 7.25 -15.40
CA GLY A 142 -2.57 6.66 -16.73
C GLY A 142 -2.63 5.14 -16.67
N VAL A 143 -3.23 4.49 -17.68
CA VAL A 143 -3.29 3.01 -17.79
C VAL A 143 -1.88 2.40 -17.74
N LYS A 144 -0.96 2.94 -18.54
CA LYS A 144 0.44 2.47 -18.62
C LYS A 144 1.23 2.73 -17.34
N GLU A 145 0.97 3.85 -16.68
CA GLU A 145 1.59 4.20 -15.42
C GLU A 145 1.15 3.25 -14.32
N LEU A 146 -0.16 3.00 -14.22
CA LEU A 146 -0.71 2.05 -13.26
C LEU A 146 -0.21 0.61 -13.53
N GLN A 147 -0.10 0.20 -14.80
CA GLN A 147 0.46 -1.09 -15.16
C GLN A 147 1.90 -1.26 -14.65
N GLN A 148 2.74 -0.24 -14.84
CA GLN A 148 4.13 -0.27 -14.37
C GLN A 148 4.24 -0.24 -12.85
N LEU A 149 3.45 0.62 -12.21
CA LEU A 149 3.52 0.81 -10.75
C LEU A 149 2.86 -0.34 -9.98
N ALA A 150 1.69 -0.80 -10.40
CA ALA A 150 0.96 -1.87 -9.70
C ALA A 150 1.33 -3.28 -10.19
N GLY A 151 2.10 -3.41 -11.28
CA GLY A 151 2.49 -4.68 -11.87
C GLY A 151 1.29 -5.51 -12.33
N VAL A 152 0.35 -4.87 -13.02
CA VAL A 152 -0.91 -5.50 -13.49
C VAL A 152 -1.03 -5.39 -15.00
N GLU A 153 -1.67 -6.38 -15.62
CA GLU A 153 -1.97 -6.37 -17.06
C GLU A 153 -2.80 -5.14 -17.47
N GLU A 154 -2.67 -4.72 -18.73
CA GLU A 154 -3.31 -3.52 -19.28
C GLU A 154 -4.84 -3.55 -19.09
N ASP A 155 -5.50 -4.65 -19.46
CA ASP A 155 -6.95 -4.83 -19.27
C ASP A 155 -7.38 -4.68 -17.80
N LYS A 156 -6.53 -5.14 -16.87
CA LYS A 156 -6.80 -5.05 -15.43
C LYS A 156 -6.59 -3.62 -14.94
N ALA A 157 -5.56 -2.92 -15.44
CA ALA A 157 -5.32 -1.50 -15.14
C ALA A 157 -6.50 -0.64 -15.60
N GLU A 158 -6.98 -0.82 -16.84
CA GLU A 158 -8.15 -0.11 -17.36
C GLU A 158 -9.40 -0.34 -16.49
N ARG A 159 -9.63 -1.60 -16.10
CA ARG A 159 -10.78 -1.95 -15.26
C ARG A 159 -10.69 -1.34 -13.86
N ILE A 160 -9.50 -1.27 -13.28
CA ILE A 160 -9.26 -0.61 -11.99
C ILE A 160 -9.52 0.89 -12.12
N LEU A 161 -8.99 1.55 -13.14
CA LEU A 161 -9.18 3.00 -13.35
C LEU A 161 -10.65 3.36 -13.59
N LYS A 162 -11.35 2.57 -14.40
CA LYS A 162 -12.78 2.76 -14.62
C LYS A 162 -13.56 2.63 -13.31
N PHE A 163 -13.14 1.71 -12.45
CA PHE A 163 -13.75 1.44 -11.16
C PHE A 163 -13.45 2.55 -10.12
N THR A 164 -12.22 3.03 -10.03
CA THR A 164 -11.84 4.09 -9.09
C THR A 164 -12.39 5.45 -9.49
N GLN A 165 -12.56 5.71 -10.79
CA GLN A 165 -13.16 6.93 -11.32
C GLN A 165 -14.69 6.90 -11.31
N SER A 166 -15.30 5.72 -11.21
CA SER A 166 -16.73 5.59 -10.98
C SER A 166 -17.05 5.78 -9.50
N ASN A 167 -18.03 6.63 -9.20
CA ASN A 167 -18.58 6.79 -7.84
C ASN A 167 -19.22 5.47 -7.36
N CYS A 168 -18.40 4.57 -6.82
CA CYS A 168 -18.79 3.23 -6.41
C CYS A 168 -18.86 3.09 -4.89
N ASN A 169 -19.83 2.30 -4.43
CA ASN A 169 -20.06 1.94 -3.02
C ASN A 169 -19.97 0.41 -2.79
N SER A 170 -19.38 -0.33 -3.74
CA SER A 170 -19.19 -1.78 -3.62
C SER A 170 -18.21 -2.15 -2.49
N HIS A 171 -18.21 -3.42 -2.04
CA HIS A 171 -17.22 -3.90 -1.07
C HIS A 171 -15.77 -3.69 -1.52
N SER A 172 -15.47 -3.90 -2.80
CA SER A 172 -14.14 -3.62 -3.33
C SER A 172 -13.77 -2.14 -3.23
N ALA A 173 -14.76 -1.23 -3.29
CA ALA A 173 -14.51 0.21 -3.26
C ALA A 173 -14.25 0.64 -1.83
N TRP A 174 -15.01 0.05 -0.90
CA TRP A 174 -14.79 0.21 0.52
C TRP A 174 -13.39 -0.30 0.95
N TRP A 175 -12.96 -1.48 0.51
CA TRP A 175 -11.60 -1.99 0.81
C TRP A 175 -10.46 -1.22 0.16
N VAL A 176 -10.74 -0.37 -0.83
CA VAL A 176 -9.71 0.47 -1.46
C VAL A 176 -9.65 1.84 -0.77
N GLY A 177 -10.77 2.35 -0.25
CA GLY A 177 -10.86 3.69 0.35
C GLY A 177 -10.78 3.76 1.87
N VAL A 178 -10.86 2.62 2.56
CA VAL A 178 -10.85 2.52 4.02
C VAL A 178 -9.72 1.58 4.45
#